data_AF-A0A7S0L509-F1
#
_entry.id   AF-A0A7S0L509-F1
#
_cell.length_a   1.000
_cell.length_b   1.000
_cell.length_c   1.000
_cell.angle_alpha   90.00
_cell.angle_beta   90.00
_cell.angle_gamma   90.00
#
_symmetry.space_group_name_H-M   'P 1'
#
loop_
_entity.id
_entity.type
_entity.pdbx_description
1 polymer ?
#
loop_
_entity_poly.entity_id
_entity_poly.type
_entity_poly.pdbx_seq_one_letter_code
_entity_poly.pdbx_strand_id
1 'polypeptide(L)'
;LIPDDPPVILFHSFLEGGEAEALIKHGKGKYVESRGVGVDENGKMTDVKTEIRTSAHTWCQDHDCLHDPAVTNLVARVTDVTQTPEPNGEFAQLVYYHACPEE
;
A
#
# COMPACT_ATOMS: atom_id res chain seq x y z
N LEU A 1 -2.56 24.36 5.26
CA LEU A 1 -1.59 24.20 6.37
C LEU A 1 -1.52 22.72 6.69
N ILE A 2 -0.32 22.16 6.79
CA ILE A 2 -0.11 20.78 7.22
C ILE A 2 -0.06 20.81 8.75
N PRO A 3 -0.84 19.98 9.48
CA PRO A 3 -0.88 20.02 10.94
C PRO A 3 0.41 19.47 11.57
N ASP A 4 0.78 20.07 12.71
CA ASP A 4 1.91 19.61 13.54
C ASP A 4 1.46 18.62 14.64
N ASP A 5 0.16 18.60 14.96
CA ASP A 5 -0.46 17.67 15.91
C ASP A 5 -1.82 17.16 15.36
N PRO A 6 -1.91 15.89 14.91
CA PRO A 6 -0.80 14.93 14.79
C PRO A 6 0.23 15.41 13.75
N PRO A 7 1.50 15.00 13.87
CA PRO A 7 2.54 15.42 12.94
C PRO A 7 2.29 14.85 11.55
N VAL A 8 2.12 15.73 10.57
CA VAL A 8 2.03 15.36 9.16
C VAL A 8 3.20 16.00 8.41
N ILE A 9 3.88 15.20 7.59
CA ILE A 9 5.02 15.66 6.78
C ILE A 9 4.71 15.36 5.32
N LEU A 10 4.82 16.37 4.45
CA LEU A 10 4.61 16.23 3.01
C LEU A 10 5.95 16.28 2.27
N PHE A 11 6.24 15.22 1.53
CA PHE A 11 7.38 15.14 0.62
C PHE A 11 6.90 15.33 -0.83
N HIS A 12 7.33 16.41 -1.49
CA HIS A 12 6.86 16.74 -2.84
C HIS A 12 7.45 15.86 -3.96
N SER A 13 8.59 15.23 -3.72
CA SER A 13 9.30 14.40 -4.70
C SER A 13 9.92 13.19 -4.02
N PHE A 14 9.09 12.47 -3.26
CA PHE A 14 9.56 11.31 -2.50
C PHE A 14 9.89 10.12 -3.40
N LEU A 15 9.06 9.89 -4.42
CA LEU A 15 9.30 8.90 -5.46
C LEU A 15 10.19 9.52 -6.54
N GLU A 16 11.18 8.76 -6.99
CA GLU A 16 12.12 9.17 -8.01
C GLU A 16 12.12 8.21 -9.22
N GLY A 17 12.55 8.73 -10.36
CA GLY A 17 12.77 7.92 -11.56
C GLY A 17 11.54 7.11 -11.98
N GLY A 18 11.68 5.79 -11.97
CA GLY A 18 10.63 4.82 -12.34
C GLY A 18 10.05 4.04 -11.15
N GLU A 19 10.24 4.50 -9.91
CA GLU A 19 9.81 3.80 -8.69
C GLU A 19 8.28 3.61 -8.66
N ALA A 20 7.50 4.60 -9.09
CA ALA A 20 6.06 4.50 -9.19
C ALA A 20 5.64 3.45 -10.23
N GLU A 21 6.25 3.48 -11.41
CA GLU A 21 5.99 2.54 -12.50
C GLU A 21 6.36 1.11 -12.12
N ALA A 22 7.44 0.92 -11.36
CA ALA A 22 7.84 -0.38 -10.83
C ALA A 22 6.76 -0.96 -9.91
N LEU A 23 6.26 -0.19 -8.93
CA LEU A 23 5.16 -0.62 -8.06
C LEU A 23 3.88 -0.94 -8.85
N ILE A 24 3.51 -0.09 -9.80
CA ILE A 24 2.33 -0.31 -10.67
C ILE A 24 2.49 -1.61 -11.46
N LYS A 25 3.67 -1.85 -12.04
CA LYS A 25 3.97 -3.08 -12.78
C LYS A 25 3.84 -4.31 -11.88
N HIS A 26 4.35 -4.25 -10.66
CA HIS A 26 4.29 -5.37 -9.72
C HIS A 26 2.87 -5.65 -9.21
N GLY A 27 2.01 -4.63 -9.11
CA GLY A 27 0.60 -4.83 -8.77
C GLY A 27 -0.27 -5.32 -9.92
N LYS A 28 0.17 -5.18 -11.17
CA LYS A 28 -0.65 -5.47 -12.36
C LYS A 28 -1.16 -6.90 -12.37
N GLY A 29 -2.48 -7.06 -12.44
CA GLY A 29 -3.14 -8.37 -12.46
C GLY A 29 -3.25 -9.07 -11.10
N LYS A 30 -2.79 -8.43 -10.00
CA LYS A 30 -2.82 -9.00 -8.64
C LYS A 30 -3.83 -8.31 -7.71
N TYR A 31 -4.53 -7.28 -8.18
CA TYR A 31 -5.50 -6.54 -7.39
C TYR A 31 -6.78 -7.33 -7.14
N VAL A 32 -7.23 -7.32 -5.88
CA VAL A 32 -8.50 -7.92 -5.44
C VAL A 32 -9.33 -6.92 -4.64
N GLU A 33 -10.65 -7.09 -4.61
CA GLU A 33 -11.55 -6.24 -3.83
C GLU A 33 -11.08 -6.19 -2.36
N SER A 34 -10.99 -4.99 -1.80
CA SER A 34 -10.65 -4.82 -0.39
C SER A 34 -11.75 -5.38 0.50
N ARG A 35 -11.33 -6.25 1.42
CA ARG A 35 -12.17 -6.78 2.49
C ARG A 35 -11.59 -6.36 3.84
N GLY A 36 -12.45 -6.35 4.86
CA GLY A 36 -12.06 -6.20 6.26
C GLY A 36 -12.11 -7.56 6.96
N VAL A 37 -11.53 -7.63 8.14
CA VAL A 37 -11.68 -8.80 9.02
C VAL A 37 -12.95 -8.62 9.84
N GLY A 38 -13.84 -9.61 9.78
CA GLY A 38 -15.08 -9.64 10.54
C GLY A 38 -15.39 -11.04 11.05
N VAL A 39 -16.49 -11.17 11.78
CA VAL A 39 -16.97 -12.45 12.31
C VAL A 39 -18.19 -12.87 11.49
N ASP A 40 -18.19 -14.10 10.97
CA ASP A 40 -19.34 -14.66 10.26
C ASP A 40 -20.47 -15.09 11.21
N GLU A 41 -21.58 -15.56 10.64
CA GLU A 41 -22.76 -16.03 11.39
C GLU A 41 -22.45 -17.20 12.34
N ASN A 42 -21.31 -17.89 12.14
CA ASN A 42 -20.86 -19.02 12.95
C ASN A 42 -19.81 -18.63 13.99
N GLY A 43 -19.54 -17.33 14.17
CA GLY A 43 -18.53 -16.86 15.12
C GLY A 43 -17.09 -17.01 14.63
N LYS A 44 -16.88 -17.33 13.34
CA LYS A 44 -15.54 -17.50 12.76
C LYS A 44 -15.03 -16.18 12.16
N MET A 45 -13.77 -15.86 12.42
CA MET A 45 -13.09 -14.77 11.73
C MET A 45 -12.99 -15.05 10.22
N THR A 46 -13.49 -14.14 9.40
CA THR A 46 -13.51 -14.23 7.95
C THR A 46 -13.33 -12.86 7.30
N ASP A 47 -13.10 -12.86 6.00
CA ASP A 47 -13.09 -11.64 5.20
C ASP A 47 -14.52 -11.20 4.91
N VAL A 48 -14.88 -10.03 5.41
CA VAL A 48 -16.18 -9.39 5.17
C VAL A 48 -16.02 -8.18 4.28
N LYS A 49 -17.00 -7.95 3.39
CA LYS A 49 -17.03 -6.71 2.62
C LYS A 49 -17.18 -5.53 3.58
N THR A 50 -16.41 -4.48 3.34
CA THR A 50 -16.38 -3.27 4.17
C THR A 50 -16.76 -2.06 3.33
N GLU A 51 -17.51 -1.14 3.92
CA GLU A 51 -17.84 0.16 3.31
C GLU A 51 -16.74 1.21 3.56
N ILE A 52 -15.77 0.91 4.42
CA ILE A 52 -14.71 1.85 4.83
C ILE A 52 -13.56 1.88 3.81
N ARG A 53 -13.20 0.71 3.25
CA ARG A 53 -12.14 0.58 2.23
C ARG A 53 -12.72 -0.07 0.97
N THR A 54 -13.05 0.76 -0.02
CA THR A 54 -13.71 0.36 -1.26
C THR A 54 -12.76 0.18 -2.45
N SER A 55 -11.45 0.33 -2.23
CA SER A 55 -10.43 0.12 -3.26
C SER A 55 -10.28 -1.36 -3.62
N ALA A 56 -9.60 -1.63 -4.73
CA ALA A 56 -8.87 -2.88 -4.87
C ALA A 56 -7.51 -2.76 -4.18
N HIS A 57 -6.94 -3.87 -3.73
CA HIS A 57 -5.61 -3.89 -3.11
C HIS A 57 -4.80 -5.11 -3.53
N THR A 58 -3.48 -4.99 -3.38
CA THR A 58 -2.51 -6.08 -3.48
C THR A 58 -1.27 -5.73 -2.67
N TRP A 59 -0.29 -6.63 -2.60
CA TRP A 59 0.91 -6.46 -1.80
C TRP A 59 2.16 -6.73 -2.63
N CYS A 60 3.17 -5.87 -2.48
CA CYS A 60 4.52 -6.10 -2.97
C CYS A 60 5.28 -7.03 -2.02
N GLN A 61 4.96 -8.32 -2.07
CA GLN A 61 5.50 -9.32 -1.14
C GLN A 61 6.09 -10.55 -1.85
N ASP A 62 5.91 -10.64 -3.16
CA ASP A 62 6.53 -11.69 -3.96
C ASP A 62 8.01 -11.39 -4.20
N HIS A 63 8.75 -12.46 -4.51
CA HIS A 63 10.20 -12.39 -4.71
C HIS A 63 10.61 -11.33 -5.73
N ASP A 64 9.89 -11.20 -6.85
CA ASP A 64 10.26 -10.28 -7.92
C ASP A 64 10.07 -8.83 -7.51
N CYS A 65 9.03 -8.54 -6.72
CA CYS A 65 8.80 -7.20 -6.19
C CYS A 65 9.84 -6.80 -5.13
N LEU A 66 10.18 -7.72 -4.22
CA LEU A 66 11.13 -7.46 -3.13
C LEU A 66 12.59 -7.27 -3.63
N HIS A 67 12.92 -7.81 -4.81
CA HIS A 67 14.25 -7.70 -5.42
C HIS A 67 14.30 -6.69 -6.58
N ASP A 68 13.21 -5.95 -6.83
CA ASP A 68 13.22 -4.88 -7.84
C ASP A 68 14.05 -3.70 -7.30
N PRO A 69 15.12 -3.26 -7.98
CA PRO A 69 15.99 -2.20 -7.49
C PRO A 69 15.26 -0.89 -7.20
N ALA A 70 14.21 -0.56 -7.96
CA ALA A 70 13.44 0.65 -7.73
C ALA A 70 12.62 0.54 -6.43
N VAL A 71 12.04 -0.64 -6.17
CA VAL A 71 11.31 -0.90 -4.93
C VAL A 71 12.25 -0.92 -3.72
N THR A 72 13.40 -1.58 -3.83
CA THR A 72 14.39 -1.63 -2.74
C THR A 72 14.92 -0.22 -2.39
N ASN A 73 15.20 0.61 -3.39
CA ASN A 73 15.63 2.00 -3.17
C ASN A 73 14.55 2.83 -2.46
N LEU A 74 13.29 2.66 -2.85
CA LEU A 74 12.17 3.30 -2.19
C LEU A 74 12.02 2.85 -0.72
N VAL A 75 12.10 1.55 -0.44
CA VAL A 75 12.01 1.02 0.93
C VAL A 75 13.14 1.54 1.80
N ALA A 76 14.36 1.62 1.28
CA ALA A 76 15.50 2.21 1.99
C ALA A 76 15.24 3.70 2.34
N ARG A 77 14.65 4.46 1.41
CA ARG A 77 14.28 5.86 1.62
C ARG A 77 13.16 6.03 2.66
N VAL A 78 12.18 5.13 2.67
CA VAL A 78 11.12 5.10 3.72
C VAL A 78 11.74 4.80 5.09
N THR A 79 12.62 3.80 5.16
CA THR A 79 13.35 3.41 6.38
C THR A 79 14.16 4.59 6.94
N ASP A 80 14.87 5.31 6.07
CA ASP A 80 15.64 6.50 6.44
C ASP A 80 14.73 7.62 6.96
N VAL A 81 13.68 8.00 6.24
CA VAL A 81 12.81 9.12 6.67
C VAL A 81 12.02 8.80 7.94
N THR A 82 11.57 7.54 8.10
CA THR A 82 10.79 7.12 9.27
C THR A 82 11.67 6.74 10.46
N GLN A 83 12.99 6.65 10.27
CA GLN A 83 13.94 6.17 11.27
C GLN A 83 13.53 4.81 11.87
N THR A 84 12.86 3.97 11.08
CA THR A 84 12.33 2.67 11.47
C THR A 84 13.05 1.57 10.71
N PRO A 85 13.68 0.58 11.36
CA PRO A 85 14.37 -0.51 10.68
C PRO A 85 13.44 -1.28 9.73
N GLU A 86 13.95 -1.67 8.57
CA GLU A 86 13.19 -2.41 7.55
C GLU A 86 12.45 -3.64 8.10
N PRO A 87 13.01 -4.48 9.02
CA PRO A 87 12.30 -5.63 9.57
C PRO A 87 11.03 -5.29 10.37
N ASN A 88 10.85 -4.03 10.76
CA ASN A 88 9.67 -3.56 11.49
C ASN A 88 8.60 -2.99 10.54
N GLY A 89 8.91 -2.83 9.25
CA GLY A 89 7.96 -2.43 8.23
C GLY A 89 7.22 -3.64 7.65
N GLU A 90 5.93 -3.47 7.37
CA GLU A 90 5.22 -4.41 6.50
C GLU A 90 5.63 -4.20 5.03
N PHE A 91 5.28 -5.17 4.18
CA PHE A 91 5.40 -5.03 2.74
C PHE A 91 4.57 -3.85 2.21
N ALA A 92 5.01 -3.24 1.10
CA ALA A 92 4.24 -2.16 0.50
C ALA A 92 2.86 -2.66 0.03
N GLN A 93 1.80 -2.13 0.65
CA GLN A 93 0.42 -2.34 0.18
C GLN A 93 0.14 -1.37 -0.98
N LEU A 94 -0.32 -1.92 -2.09
CA LEU A 94 -0.75 -1.17 -3.26
C LEU A 94 -2.27 -1.09 -3.26
N VAL A 95 -2.82 0.11 -3.34
CA VAL A 95 -4.27 0.34 -3.38
C VAL A 95 -4.64 1.08 -4.65
N TYR A 96 -5.74 0.64 -5.28
CA TYR A 96 -6.25 1.21 -6.51
C TYR A 96 -7.73 1.56 -6.36
N TYR A 97 -8.05 2.84 -6.54
CA TYR A 97 -9.42 3.34 -6.56
C TYR A 97 -9.85 3.51 -8.01
N HIS A 98 -10.94 2.86 -8.39
CA HIS A 98 -11.57 3.08 -9.69
C HIS A 98 -12.25 4.44 -9.70
N ALA A 99 -12.35 5.06 -10.89
CA ALA A 99 -13.22 6.21 -11.06
C ALA A 99 -14.66 5.83 -10.67
N CYS A 100 -15.36 6.75 -10.01
CA CYS A 100 -16.79 6.60 -9.83
C CYS A 100 -17.44 6.44 -11.21
N PRO A 101 -18.41 5.53 -11.38
CA PRO A 101 -19.26 5.53 -12.58
C PRO A 101 -19.82 6.94 -12.78
N GLU A 102 -19.75 7.47 -14.00
CA GLU A 102 -20.49 8.70 -14.34
C GLU A 102 -21.98 8.43 -14.10
N GLU A 103 -22.67 9.34 -13.39
CA GLU A 103 -24.11 9.28 -13.14
C GLU A 103 -24.96 9.52 -14.40
#